data_AF-A0A9P8RJA1-F1
#
_entry.id   AF-A0A9P8RJA1-F1
#
_cell.length_a   1.000
_cell.length_b   1.000
_cell.length_c   1.000
_cell.angle_alpha   90.00
_cell.angle_beta   90.00
_cell.angle_gamma   90.00
#
_symmetry.space_group_name_H-M   'P 1'
#
loop_
_entity.id
_entity.type
_entity.pdbx_description
1 polymer ?
#
loop_
_entity_poly.entity_id
_entity_poly.type
_entity_poly.pdbx_seq_one_letter_code
_entity_poly.pdbx_strand_id
1 'polypeptide(L)'
;MERQSLPPILARVSLCSTLAQSLSSFHSVDWLHKGLNSDNILYFGDETEKFDLNRPHIAGFSTSRPSDRTDMTEAPILRSSVGCIQAFARSIWRAKSSFHKSYDIYALDVILTEIATWKPIDVIMCIGNVMETTRDELRGVYKRLEREEMDFLAEIASLYGNAYSQVISVCLRAREDKRLACKAELGS
;
A
#
# COMPACT_ATOMS: atom_id res chain seq x y z
N MET A 1 14.87 -22.67 -8.81
CA MET A 1 14.10 -21.68 -8.04
C MET A 1 12.79 -22.36 -7.68
N GLU A 2 12.67 -22.87 -6.46
CA GLU A 2 11.47 -23.58 -6.01
C GLU A 2 10.26 -22.66 -6.19
N ARG A 3 9.16 -23.19 -6.75
CA ARG A 3 7.87 -22.50 -6.70
C ARG A 3 7.53 -22.32 -5.23
N GLN A 4 7.65 -21.11 -4.70
CA GLN A 4 7.06 -20.80 -3.41
C GLN A 4 5.56 -21.09 -3.53
N SER A 5 5.10 -22.09 -2.78
CA SER A 5 3.70 -22.49 -2.77
C SER A 5 2.87 -21.33 -2.22
N LEU A 6 1.79 -20.98 -2.93
CA LEU A 6 0.82 -19.98 -2.48
C LEU A 6 0.36 -20.32 -1.04
N PRO A 7 0.55 -19.42 -0.06
CA PRO A 7 0.13 -19.71 1.30
C PRO A 7 -1.40 -19.86 1.42
N PRO A 8 -1.89 -20.63 2.40
CA PRO A 8 -3.31 -20.75 2.66
C PRO A 8 -3.98 -19.39 2.86
N ILE A 9 -5.22 -19.27 2.42
CA ILE A 9 -5.98 -18.03 2.50
C ILE A 9 -6.03 -17.45 3.92
N LEU A 10 -6.23 -18.30 4.93
CA LEU A 10 -6.32 -17.87 6.32
C LEU A 10 -5.01 -17.26 6.82
N ALA A 11 -3.86 -17.80 6.41
CA ALA A 11 -2.55 -17.24 6.76
C ALA A 11 -2.35 -15.86 6.13
N ARG A 12 -2.80 -15.68 4.88
CA ARG A 12 -2.75 -14.39 4.18
C ARG A 12 -3.67 -13.35 4.83
N VAL A 13 -4.89 -13.73 5.21
CA VAL A 13 -5.82 -12.83 5.92
C VAL A 13 -5.28 -12.46 7.31
N SER A 14 -4.66 -13.41 8.03
CA SER A 14 -4.00 -13.15 9.31
C SER A 14 -2.86 -12.13 9.19
N LEU A 15 -2.01 -12.30 8.17
CA LEU A 15 -0.95 -11.35 7.83
C LEU A 15 -1.51 -9.95 7.56
N CYS A 16 -2.53 -9.85 6.70
CA CYS A 16 -3.20 -8.58 6.39
C CYS A 16 -3.76 -7.89 7.63
N SER A 17 -4.42 -8.65 8.51
CA SER A 17 -4.96 -8.13 9.76
C SER A 17 -3.85 -7.60 10.68
N THR A 18 -2.75 -8.34 10.81
CA THR A 18 -1.61 -7.97 11.65
C THR A 18 -0.95 -6.66 11.16
N LEU A 19 -0.78 -6.52 9.85
CA LEU A 19 -0.22 -5.31 9.24
C LEU A 19 -1.16 -4.10 9.42
N ALA A 20 -2.46 -4.29 9.21
CA ALA A 20 -3.45 -3.23 9.38
C ALA A 20 -3.55 -2.77 10.84
N GLN A 21 -3.50 -3.69 11.81
CA GLN A 21 -3.46 -3.37 13.23
C GLN A 21 -2.18 -2.61 13.59
N SER A 22 -1.03 -3.06 13.09
CA SER A 22 0.26 -2.39 13.32
C SER A 22 0.24 -0.95 12.81
N LEU A 23 -0.28 -0.73 11.60
CA LEU A 23 -0.40 0.62 11.04
C LEU A 23 -1.40 1.48 11.82
N SER A 24 -2.53 0.90 12.23
CA SER A 24 -3.54 1.59 13.05
C SER A 24 -2.97 2.07 14.38
N SER A 25 -2.20 1.21 15.08
CA SER A 25 -1.48 1.59 16.30
C SER A 25 -0.42 2.65 16.05
N PHE A 26 0.25 2.62 14.90
CA PHE A 26 1.21 3.67 14.54
C PHE A 26 0.54 5.02 14.28
N HIS A 27 -0.63 4.99 13.64
CA HIS A 27 -1.43 6.19 13.35
C HIS A 27 -2.18 6.73 14.56
N SER A 28 -2.50 5.92 15.56
CA SER A 28 -3.21 6.37 16.76
C SER A 28 -2.36 7.29 17.65
N VAL A 29 -1.03 7.20 17.54
CA VAL A 29 -0.06 8.09 18.18
C VAL A 29 0.44 9.21 17.25
N ASP A 30 -0.33 9.53 16.21
CA ASP A 30 -0.03 10.58 15.22
C ASP A 30 1.33 10.44 14.53
N TRP A 31 1.81 9.21 14.33
CA TRP A 31 3.04 8.93 13.60
C TRP A 31 2.76 8.52 12.15
N LEU A 32 3.60 8.98 11.23
CA LEU A 32 3.55 8.70 9.79
C LEU A 32 4.69 7.77 9.40
N HIS A 33 4.42 6.67 8.70
CA HIS A 33 5.44 5.68 8.35
C HIS A 33 6.29 6.16 7.16
N LYS A 34 5.64 6.67 6.10
CA LYS A 34 6.24 7.25 4.87
C LYS A 34 6.98 6.29 3.94
N GLY A 35 7.53 5.21 4.48
CA GLY A 35 8.23 4.18 3.71
C GLY A 35 7.49 2.84 3.60
N LEU A 36 6.19 2.76 3.90
CA LEU A 36 5.51 1.46 3.98
C LEU A 36 5.45 0.81 2.58
N ASN A 37 6.00 -0.40 2.42
CA ASN A 37 5.93 -1.19 1.18
C ASN A 37 6.23 -2.67 1.52
N SER A 38 6.06 -3.57 0.56
CA SER A 38 6.31 -5.01 0.76
C SER A 38 7.77 -5.34 1.05
N ASP A 39 8.74 -4.57 0.53
CA ASP A 39 10.17 -4.74 0.86
C ASP A 39 10.48 -4.45 2.33
N ASN A 40 9.64 -3.64 2.97
CA ASN A 40 9.74 -3.27 4.39
C ASN A 40 8.90 -4.18 5.30
N ILE A 41 8.42 -5.32 4.81
CA ILE A 41 7.81 -6.37 5.64
C ILE A 41 8.82 -7.51 5.77
N LEU A 42 9.40 -7.60 6.96
CA LEU A 42 10.44 -8.56 7.29
C LEU A 42 9.86 -9.74 8.05
N TYR A 43 10.45 -10.91 7.82
CA TYR A 43 10.20 -12.11 8.60
C TYR A 43 11.53 -12.58 9.18
N PHE A 44 11.56 -12.88 10.47
CA PHE A 44 12.72 -13.47 11.11
C PHE A 44 12.48 -14.98 11.27
N GLY A 45 13.49 -15.78 10.90
CA GLY A 45 13.47 -17.23 11.02
C GLY A 45 14.86 -17.80 10.81
N ASP A 46 15.06 -19.06 11.18
CA ASP A 46 16.30 -19.79 10.90
C ASP A 46 16.33 -20.27 9.44
N GLU A 47 17.54 -20.44 8.87
CA GLU A 47 17.76 -20.79 7.45
C GLU A 47 17.01 -22.07 6.99
N THR A 48 16.60 -22.91 7.94
CA THR A 48 15.92 -24.19 7.71
C THR A 48 14.39 -24.13 7.84
N GLU A 49 13.84 -23.03 8.35
CA GLU A 49 12.40 -22.91 8.62
C GLU A 49 11.68 -22.09 7.54
N LYS A 50 10.45 -22.52 7.21
CA LYS A 50 9.56 -21.69 6.39
C LYS A 50 9.17 -20.43 7.18
N PHE A 51 9.18 -19.28 6.52
CA PHE A 51 8.78 -18.02 7.16
C PHE A 51 7.38 -18.12 7.79
N ASP A 52 7.29 -17.76 9.07
CA ASP A 52 6.02 -17.68 9.79
C ASP A 52 5.28 -16.38 9.42
N LEU A 53 4.25 -16.50 8.59
CA LEU A 53 3.42 -15.38 8.16
C LEU A 53 2.63 -14.73 9.30
N ASN A 54 2.57 -15.34 10.48
CA ASN A 54 1.90 -14.77 11.65
C ASN A 54 2.79 -13.80 12.43
N ARG A 55 4.08 -13.69 12.09
CA ARG A 55 5.04 -12.84 12.80
C ARG A 55 5.75 -11.87 11.84
N PRO A 56 4.99 -11.02 11.10
CA PRO A 56 5.59 -9.99 10.27
C PRO A 56 6.16 -8.85 11.12
N HIS A 57 7.23 -8.23 10.65
CA HIS A 57 7.82 -7.05 11.24
C HIS A 57 7.92 -5.92 10.21
N ILE A 58 7.36 -4.76 10.54
CA ILE A 58 7.47 -3.57 9.68
C ILE A 58 8.84 -2.93 9.91
N ALA A 59 9.53 -2.57 8.84
CA ALA A 59 10.81 -1.85 8.83
C ALA A 59 10.72 -0.58 7.98
N GLY A 60 11.85 0.11 7.74
CA GLY A 60 11.87 1.30 6.88
C GLY A 60 11.45 2.61 7.56
N PHE A 61 11.62 2.68 8.89
CA PHE A 61 11.28 3.86 9.69
C PHE A 61 12.21 5.08 9.52
N SER A 62 13.22 5.00 8.65
CA SER A 62 14.21 6.08 8.44
C SER A 62 13.59 7.41 8.02
N THR A 63 12.43 7.37 7.37
CA THR A 63 11.70 8.57 6.93
C THR A 63 10.47 8.86 7.77
N SER A 64 10.18 8.04 8.79
CA SER A 64 9.01 8.16 9.66
C SER A 64 9.11 9.36 10.58
N ARG A 65 7.97 9.98 10.91
CA ARG A 65 7.92 11.18 11.76
C ARG A 65 6.54 11.42 12.36
N PRO A 66 6.46 12.23 13.43
CA PRO A 66 5.19 12.80 13.89
C PRO A 66 4.45 13.59 12.78
N SER A 67 3.12 13.59 12.82
CA SER A 67 2.27 14.17 11.77
C SER A 67 2.29 15.70 11.73
N ASP A 68 2.68 16.37 12.81
CA ASP A 68 2.77 17.82 12.96
C ASP A 68 4.10 18.41 12.46
N ARG A 69 5.17 17.59 12.41
CA ARG A 69 6.53 17.95 11.98
C ARG A 69 6.70 17.95 10.46
N THR A 70 5.97 18.83 9.77
CA THR A 70 5.95 18.90 8.29
C THR A 70 7.27 19.38 7.66
N ASP A 71 8.10 20.05 8.44
CA ASP A 71 9.47 20.51 8.14
C ASP A 71 10.46 19.36 7.87
N MET A 72 10.23 18.17 8.43
CA MET A 72 11.08 16.98 8.21
C MET A 72 10.72 16.17 6.95
N THR A 73 10.17 16.79 5.89
CA THR A 73 9.72 16.04 4.71
C THR A 73 10.87 15.78 3.74
N GLU A 74 11.56 14.65 3.92
CA GLU A 74 12.46 14.14 2.89
C GLU A 74 11.69 13.54 1.70
N ALA A 75 12.28 13.63 0.51
CA ALA A 75 11.76 13.02 -0.70
C ALA A 75 11.74 11.48 -0.60
N PRO A 76 10.79 10.80 -1.25
CA PRO A 76 10.75 9.34 -1.23
C PRO A 76 12.04 8.72 -1.76
N ILE A 77 12.51 7.65 -1.10
CA ILE A 77 13.63 6.85 -1.59
C ILE A 77 13.10 5.94 -2.72
N LEU A 78 13.43 6.27 -3.97
CA LEU A 78 13.00 5.54 -5.18
C LEU A 78 13.90 4.32 -5.46
N ARG A 79 14.01 3.40 -4.50
CA ARG A 79 14.89 2.21 -4.62
C ARG A 79 14.17 0.92 -5.00
N SER A 80 12.84 0.90 -4.96
CA SER A 80 12.03 -0.24 -5.39
C SER A 80 10.88 0.16 -6.29
N SER A 81 10.37 -0.79 -7.08
CA SER A 81 9.21 -0.62 -7.95
C SER A 81 8.00 -0.10 -7.16
N VAL A 82 7.76 -0.67 -5.98
CA VAL A 82 6.69 -0.25 -5.06
C VAL A 82 6.91 1.20 -4.58
N GLY A 83 8.14 1.55 -4.18
CA GLY A 83 8.50 2.90 -3.79
C GLY A 83 8.27 3.94 -4.91
N CYS A 84 8.58 3.56 -6.16
CA CYS A 84 8.34 4.39 -7.35
C CYS A 84 6.85 4.60 -7.63
N ILE A 85 6.05 3.53 -7.57
CA ILE A 85 4.59 3.61 -7.78
C ILE A 85 3.94 4.49 -6.70
N GLN A 86 4.32 4.32 -5.44
CA GLN A 86 3.82 5.14 -4.34
C GLN A 86 4.27 6.62 -4.44
N ALA A 87 5.53 6.87 -4.81
CA ALA A 87 6.01 8.23 -5.05
C ALA A 87 5.26 8.90 -6.22
N PHE A 88 4.95 8.11 -7.25
CA PHE A 88 4.16 8.58 -8.37
C PHE A 88 2.69 8.85 -7.99
N ALA A 89 2.07 7.96 -7.22
CA ALA A 89 0.74 8.17 -6.61
C ALA A 89 0.67 9.54 -5.94
N ARG A 90 1.66 9.83 -5.09
CA ARG A 90 1.81 11.11 -4.38
C ARG A 90 1.90 12.29 -5.36
N SER A 91 2.63 12.13 -6.46
CA SER A 91 2.80 13.18 -7.47
C SER A 91 1.51 13.48 -8.26
N ILE A 92 0.73 12.45 -8.63
CA ILE A 92 -0.58 12.62 -9.29
C ILE A 92 -1.57 13.27 -8.34
N TRP A 93 -1.51 12.94 -7.05
CA TRP A 93 -2.47 13.44 -6.07
C TRP A 93 -2.35 14.94 -5.78
N ARG A 94 -1.35 15.60 -6.39
CA ARG A 94 -1.32 17.03 -6.68
C ARG A 94 -1.40 17.95 -5.46
N ALA A 95 -0.99 17.47 -4.30
CA ALA A 95 -0.94 18.32 -3.12
C ALA A 95 0.50 18.81 -2.93
N LYS A 96 0.69 20.13 -3.01
CA LYS A 96 1.82 20.84 -2.37
C LYS A 96 1.77 20.72 -0.83
N SER A 97 1.01 19.77 -0.28
CA SER A 97 0.75 19.63 1.14
C SER A 97 1.67 18.57 1.75
N SER A 98 1.88 18.71 3.05
CA SER A 98 2.55 17.74 3.90
C SER A 98 2.04 16.30 3.71
N PHE A 99 2.90 15.33 3.98
CA PHE A 99 2.51 13.93 4.06
C PHE A 99 1.39 13.73 5.11
N HIS A 100 0.36 12.96 4.78
CA HIS A 100 -0.76 12.58 5.65
C HIS A 100 -0.88 11.06 5.80
N LYS A 101 -1.55 10.61 6.87
CA LYS A 101 -1.86 9.19 7.14
C LYS A 101 -2.45 8.43 5.94
N SER A 102 -3.22 9.12 5.08
CA SER A 102 -3.82 8.53 3.87
C SER A 102 -2.79 7.93 2.90
N TYR A 103 -1.56 8.43 2.89
CA TYR A 103 -0.51 7.85 2.05
C TYR A 103 0.01 6.51 2.60
N ASP A 104 0.06 6.33 3.92
CA ASP A 104 0.40 5.03 4.50
C ASP A 104 -0.76 4.04 4.35
N ILE A 105 -2.01 4.51 4.46
CA ILE A 105 -3.21 3.71 4.19
C ILE A 105 -3.17 3.18 2.76
N TYR A 106 -2.93 4.06 1.78
CA TYR A 106 -2.77 3.63 0.39
C TYR A 106 -1.63 2.61 0.19
N ALA A 107 -0.50 2.84 0.85
CA ALA A 107 0.62 1.92 0.79
C ALA A 107 0.26 0.54 1.36
N LEU A 108 -0.53 0.50 2.44
CA LEU A 108 -1.07 -0.73 2.99
C LEU A 108 -1.95 -1.44 1.95
N ASP A 109 -2.74 -0.72 1.16
CA ASP A 109 -3.62 -1.36 0.16
C ASP A 109 -2.89 -2.02 -0.97
N VAL A 110 -1.81 -1.38 -1.42
CA VAL A 110 -0.89 -2.00 -2.38
C VAL A 110 -0.39 -3.33 -1.80
N ILE A 111 0.05 -3.34 -0.54
CA ILE A 111 0.50 -4.56 0.14
C ILE A 111 -0.63 -5.60 0.27
N LEU A 112 -1.84 -5.20 0.68
CA LEU A 112 -3.00 -6.11 0.80
C LEU A 112 -3.35 -6.75 -0.55
N THR A 113 -3.20 -5.99 -1.63
CA THR A 113 -3.40 -6.42 -3.02
C THR A 113 -2.32 -7.43 -3.43
N GLU A 114 -1.06 -7.15 -3.11
CA GLU A 114 0.07 -8.05 -3.35
C GLU A 114 -0.09 -9.36 -2.58
N ILE A 115 -0.52 -9.31 -1.31
CA ILE A 115 -0.80 -10.52 -0.51
C ILE A 115 -1.96 -11.30 -1.13
N ALA A 116 -3.01 -10.61 -1.57
CA ALA A 116 -4.19 -11.26 -2.12
C ALA A 116 -3.89 -12.07 -3.39
N THR A 117 -3.10 -11.47 -4.28
CA THR A 117 -2.72 -12.09 -5.56
C THR A 117 -1.44 -12.93 -5.46
N TRP A 118 -0.67 -12.76 -4.39
CA TRP A 118 0.68 -13.29 -4.17
C TRP A 118 1.63 -12.97 -5.32
N LYS A 119 1.51 -11.75 -5.84
CA LYS A 119 2.30 -11.19 -6.95
C LYS A 119 2.69 -9.76 -6.57
N PRO A 120 3.89 -9.30 -6.98
CA PRO A 120 4.27 -7.91 -6.78
C PRO A 120 3.39 -6.98 -7.64
N ILE A 121 3.20 -5.75 -7.17
CA ILE A 121 2.24 -4.82 -7.75
C ILE A 121 2.58 -4.42 -9.19
N ASP A 122 3.86 -4.41 -9.57
CA ASP A 122 4.31 -4.15 -10.93
C ASP A 122 3.83 -5.22 -11.92
N VAL A 123 3.83 -6.49 -11.50
CA VAL A 123 3.26 -7.60 -12.28
C VAL A 123 1.75 -7.48 -12.38
N ILE A 124 1.05 -7.13 -11.29
CA ILE A 124 -0.41 -6.94 -11.29
C ILE A 124 -0.81 -5.78 -12.22
N MET A 125 -0.06 -4.69 -12.16
CA MET A 125 -0.32 -3.47 -12.93
C MET A 125 0.26 -3.51 -14.36
N CYS A 126 0.91 -4.61 -14.74
CA CYS A 126 1.63 -4.77 -16.01
C CYS A 126 2.57 -3.58 -16.28
N ILE A 127 3.25 -3.10 -15.24
CA ILE A 127 4.29 -2.09 -15.37
C ILE A 127 5.55 -2.84 -15.78
N GLY A 128 6.20 -2.39 -16.86
CA GLY A 128 7.47 -2.96 -17.30
C GLY A 128 8.60 -2.61 -16.32
N ASN A 129 9.73 -2.15 -16.83
CA ASN A 129 10.81 -1.69 -15.95
C ASN A 129 10.40 -0.40 -15.22
N VAL A 130 9.96 -0.51 -13.97
CA VAL A 130 9.47 0.61 -13.16
C VAL A 130 10.52 1.72 -13.00
N MET A 131 11.82 1.39 -13.08
CA MET A 131 12.92 2.37 -12.98
C MET A 131 13.11 3.17 -14.28
N GLU A 132 12.69 2.63 -15.42
CA GLU A 132 12.73 3.28 -16.73
C GLU A 132 11.36 3.84 -17.15
N THR A 133 10.30 3.48 -16.42
CA THR A 133 8.93 3.86 -16.75
C THR A 133 8.74 5.37 -16.55
N THR A 134 8.29 6.02 -17.60
CA THR A 134 8.04 7.46 -17.60
C THR A 134 6.79 7.82 -16.77
N ARG A 135 6.70 9.09 -16.34
CA ARG A 135 5.52 9.61 -15.61
C ARG A 135 4.21 9.42 -16.37
N ASP A 136 4.23 9.46 -17.71
CA ASP A 136 3.03 9.31 -18.52
C ASP A 136 2.58 7.86 -18.63
N GLU A 137 3.50 6.91 -18.69
CA GLU A 137 3.19 5.47 -18.67
C GLU A 137 2.58 5.04 -17.34
N LEU A 138 3.12 5.51 -16.20
CA LEU A 138 2.52 5.27 -14.88
C LEU A 138 1.14 5.93 -14.74
N ARG A 139 0.91 7.08 -15.39
CA ARG A 139 -0.43 7.71 -15.44
C ARG A 139 -1.42 6.87 -16.23
N GLY A 140 -0.96 6.25 -17.32
CA GLY A 140 -1.73 5.28 -18.09
C GLY A 140 -2.13 4.07 -17.25
N VAL A 141 -1.19 3.55 -16.45
CA VAL A 141 -1.44 2.44 -15.52
C VAL A 141 -2.52 2.81 -14.49
N TYR A 142 -2.42 3.98 -13.85
CA TYR A 142 -3.43 4.44 -12.89
C TYR A 142 -4.83 4.55 -13.51
N LYS A 143 -4.95 5.06 -14.73
CA LYS A 143 -6.23 5.14 -15.43
C LYS A 143 -6.80 3.77 -15.82
N ARG A 144 -5.93 2.78 -16.08
CA ARG A 144 -6.36 1.40 -16.31
C ARG A 144 -6.86 0.77 -15.02
N LEU A 145 -6.14 0.95 -13.91
CA LEU A 145 -6.59 0.52 -12.58
C LEU A 145 -7.96 1.09 -12.22
N GLU A 146 -8.24 2.37 -12.51
CA GLU A 146 -9.57 2.96 -12.28
C GLU A 146 -10.68 2.33 -13.16
N ARG A 147 -10.37 1.85 -14.37
CA ARG A 147 -11.36 1.24 -15.28
C ARG A 147 -11.56 -0.25 -15.04
N GLU A 148 -10.46 -0.96 -14.82
CA GLU A 148 -10.40 -2.41 -14.58
C GLU A 148 -10.61 -2.73 -13.09
N GLU A 149 -10.78 -1.71 -12.24
CA GLU A 149 -11.01 -1.82 -10.80
C GLU A 149 -12.13 -2.81 -10.48
N MET A 150 -13.21 -2.78 -11.26
CA MET A 150 -14.40 -3.60 -10.97
C MET A 150 -14.17 -5.08 -11.23
N ASP A 151 -13.52 -5.44 -12.34
CA ASP A 151 -13.24 -6.84 -12.68
C ASP A 151 -12.20 -7.41 -11.70
N PHE A 152 -11.19 -6.61 -11.37
CA PHE A 152 -10.18 -6.96 -10.37
C PHE A 152 -10.79 -7.17 -8.98
N LEU A 153 -11.63 -6.23 -8.51
CA LEU A 153 -12.30 -6.34 -7.22
C LEU A 153 -13.28 -7.52 -7.18
N ALA A 154 -13.90 -7.88 -8.30
CA ALA A 154 -14.76 -9.06 -8.41
C ALA A 154 -13.95 -10.36 -8.31
N GLU A 155 -12.77 -10.44 -8.93
CA GLU A 155 -11.85 -11.58 -8.77
C GLU A 155 -11.43 -11.74 -7.31
N ILE A 156 -11.01 -10.64 -6.67
CA ILE A 156 -10.65 -10.64 -5.25
C ILE A 156 -11.84 -11.03 -4.37
N ALA A 157 -13.05 -10.54 -4.66
CA ALA A 157 -14.26 -10.90 -3.92
C ALA A 157 -14.59 -12.39 -4.03
N SER A 158 -14.38 -13.00 -5.21
CA SER A 158 -14.56 -14.43 -5.42
C SER A 158 -13.58 -15.27 -4.61
N LEU A 159 -12.33 -14.81 -4.49
CA LEU A 159 -11.26 -15.54 -3.80
C LEU A 159 -11.25 -15.33 -2.28
N TYR A 160 -11.57 -14.12 -1.81
CA TYR A 160 -11.43 -13.69 -0.41
C TYR A 160 -12.72 -13.28 0.28
N GLY A 161 -13.82 -13.24 -0.47
CA GLY A 161 -15.08 -12.70 -0.01
C GLY A 161 -15.19 -11.18 -0.12
N ASN A 162 -16.42 -10.71 -0.05
CA ASN A 162 -16.77 -9.30 -0.24
C ASN A 162 -16.11 -8.37 0.77
N ALA A 163 -15.94 -8.82 2.02
CA ALA A 163 -15.34 -7.99 3.07
C ALA A 163 -13.90 -7.58 2.71
N TYR A 164 -13.10 -8.52 2.19
CA TYR A 164 -11.71 -8.24 1.82
C TYR A 164 -11.62 -7.34 0.58
N SER A 165 -12.47 -7.58 -0.42
CA SER A 165 -12.58 -6.73 -1.61
C SER A 165 -13.02 -5.29 -1.25
N GLN A 166 -13.97 -5.16 -0.32
CA GLN A 166 -14.40 -3.86 0.20
C GLN A 166 -13.25 -3.12 0.89
N VAL A 167 -12.46 -3.80 1.73
CA VAL A 167 -11.27 -3.20 2.35
C VAL A 167 -10.34 -2.66 1.27
N ILE A 168 -9.96 -3.45 0.27
CA ILE A 168 -9.10 -2.95 -0.82
C ILE A 168 -9.73 -1.74 -1.54
N SER A 169 -11.03 -1.79 -1.85
CA SER A 169 -11.71 -0.70 -2.57
C SER A 169 -11.79 0.62 -1.80
N VAL A 170 -12.13 0.60 -0.51
CA VAL A 170 -12.24 1.80 0.35
C VAL A 170 -10.90 2.53 0.40
N CYS A 171 -9.84 1.75 0.35
CA CYS A 171 -8.55 2.12 0.82
C CYS A 171 -7.72 2.59 -0.41
N LEU A 172 -7.89 1.95 -1.58
CA LEU A 172 -7.55 2.53 -2.89
C LEU A 172 -8.26 3.87 -3.16
N ARG A 173 -9.48 4.04 -2.62
CA ARG A 173 -10.29 5.26 -2.73
C ARG A 173 -10.14 6.25 -1.57
N ALA A 174 -9.26 6.00 -0.59
CA ALA A 174 -9.11 6.81 0.64
C ALA A 174 -8.75 8.29 0.43
N ARG A 175 -8.66 8.74 -0.83
CA ARG A 175 -8.61 10.14 -1.25
C ARG A 175 -9.99 10.82 -1.28
N GLU A 176 -11.08 10.11 -1.55
CA GLU A 176 -12.40 10.73 -1.77
C GLU A 176 -13.04 11.22 -0.47
N ASP A 177 -12.91 10.47 0.62
CA ASP A 177 -13.54 10.83 1.90
C ASP A 177 -12.97 12.12 2.52
N LYS A 178 -11.68 12.43 2.28
CA LYS A 178 -11.11 13.72 2.71
C LYS A 178 -11.46 14.89 1.79
N ARG A 179 -11.87 14.63 0.54
CA ARG A 179 -12.45 15.67 -0.33
C ARG A 179 -13.86 16.05 0.11
N LEU A 180 -14.60 15.12 0.74
CA LEU A 180 -15.90 15.37 1.37
C LEU A 180 -15.76 16.02 2.75
N ALA A 181 -14.82 15.56 3.59
CA ALA A 181 -14.57 16.17 4.89
C ALA A 181 -14.06 17.63 4.79
N CYS A 182 -13.15 17.92 3.84
CA CYS A 182 -12.62 19.27 3.63
C CYS A 182 -13.63 20.22 2.95
N LYS A 183 -14.65 19.68 2.25
CA LYS A 183 -15.76 20.48 1.72
C LYS A 183 -16.82 20.81 2.77
N ALA A 184 -16.94 20.00 3.82
CA ALA A 184 -17.87 20.26 4.93
C ALA A 184 -17.37 21.38 5.85
N GLU A 185 -16.06 21.60 5.96
CA GLU A 185 -15.46 22.63 6.82
C GLU A 185 -15.24 23.99 6.13
N LEU A 186 -15.39 24.07 4.81
CA LEU A 186 -15.25 25.31 4.02
C LEU A 186 -16.60 25.87 3.53
N GLY A 187 -17.72 25.35 4.06
CA GLY A 187 -19.08 25.72 3.72
C GLY A 187 -19.91 26.11 4.95
N SER A 188 -19.34 26.89 5.87
CA SER A 188 -20.04 27.55 6.99
C SER A 188 -19.68 29.02 7.04
#